data_AF-A0A7K2P6N9-F1
#
_entry.id   AF-A0A7K2P6N9-F1
#
_cell.length_a   1.000
_cell.length_b   1.000
_cell.length_c   1.000
_cell.angle_alpha   90.00
_cell.angle_beta   90.00
_cell.angle_gamma   90.00
#
_symmetry.space_group_name_H-M   'P 1'
#
loop_
_entity.id
_entity.type
_entity.pdbx_description
1 polymer ?
#
loop_
_entity_poly.entity_id
_entity_poly.type
_entity_poly.pdbx_seq_one_letter_code
_entity_poly.pdbx_strand_id
1 'polypeptide(L)' 'DTGLGTPQNFTYVTAPASRSTYVLKPDAKALGGLVGVEEAHKAPGVDAYLAGRG' A
#
# COMPACT_ATOMS: atom_id res chain seq x y z
N ASP A 1 3.51 -13.53 -4.66
CA ASP A 1 2.35 -12.99 -3.93
C ASP A 1 1.86 -14.07 -2.97
N THR A 2 1.63 -13.74 -1.71
CA THR A 2 1.14 -14.68 -0.68
C THR A 2 -0.39 -14.71 -0.61
N GLY A 3 -1.10 -13.94 -1.45
CA GLY A 3 -2.56 -13.88 -1.48
C GLY A 3 -3.18 -12.98 -0.40
N LEU A 4 -2.35 -12.23 0.34
CA LEU A 4 -2.78 -11.37 1.46
C LEU A 4 -2.99 -9.91 1.05
N GLY A 5 -3.11 -9.62 -0.25
CA GLY A 5 -3.46 -8.29 -0.76
C GLY A 5 -2.31 -7.27 -0.80
N THR A 6 -1.07 -7.64 -0.50
CA THR A 6 0.08 -6.74 -0.68
C THR A 6 1.21 -7.44 -1.44
N PRO A 7 1.15 -7.46 -2.78
CA PRO A 7 2.25 -7.91 -3.61
C PRO A 7 3.50 -7.08 -3.33
N GLN A 8 4.64 -7.75 -3.20
CA GLN A 8 5.92 -7.15 -2.87
C GLN A 8 7.02 -7.70 -3.77
N ASN A 9 7.99 -6.85 -4.09
CA ASN A 9 9.20 -7.23 -4.80
C ASN A 9 10.41 -7.18 -3.84
N PHE A 10 11.09 -8.32 -3.69
CA PHE A 10 12.24 -8.47 -2.80
C PHE A 10 13.58 -8.64 -3.54
N THR A 11 13.63 -8.42 -4.87
CA THR A 11 14.89 -8.56 -5.62
C THR A 11 15.89 -7.45 -5.35
N TYR A 12 15.48 -6.34 -4.72
CA TYR A 12 16.32 -5.20 -4.37
C TYR A 12 15.95 -4.63 -3.00
N VAL A 13 16.93 -3.99 -2.35
CA VAL A 13 16.77 -3.33 -1.05
C VAL A 13 16.85 -1.80 -1.12
N THR A 14 17.11 -1.27 -2.32
CA THR A 14 17.36 0.17 -2.56
C THR A 14 16.08 0.99 -2.77
N ALA A 15 14.92 0.35 -2.74
CA ALA A 15 13.63 1.00 -2.90
C ALA A 15 12.54 0.25 -2.11
N PRO A 16 11.38 0.88 -1.83
CA PRO A 16 10.26 0.20 -1.18
C PRO A 16 9.82 -1.06 -1.93
N ALA A 17 9.51 -2.13 -1.20
CA ALA A 17 9.05 -3.40 -1.78
C ALA A 17 7.67 -3.28 -2.47
N SER A 18 6.87 -2.27 -2.10
CA SER A 18 5.64 -1.86 -2.77
C SER A 18 5.42 -0.35 -2.58
N ARG A 19 4.71 0.28 -3.51
CA ARG A 19 4.26 1.69 -3.43
C ARG A 19 2.73 1.82 -3.40
N SER A 20 2.02 0.70 -3.36
CA SER A 20 0.56 0.68 -3.30
C SER A 20 0.08 0.89 -1.88
N THR A 21 -1.01 1.63 -1.74
CA THR A 21 -1.66 1.93 -0.46
C THR A 21 -3.17 1.75 -0.60
N TYR A 22 -3.79 1.24 0.46
CA TYR A 22 -5.23 1.17 0.60
C TYR A 22 -5.73 2.38 1.38
N VAL A 23 -6.93 2.86 1.06
CA VAL A 23 -7.66 3.76 1.96
C VAL A 23 -8.71 2.93 2.66
N LEU A 24 -8.63 2.87 3.99
CA LEU A 24 -9.54 2.09 4.83
C LEU A 24 -10.33 3.02 5.75
N LYS A 25 -11.51 2.57 6.19
CA LYS A 25 -12.27 3.24 7.26
C LYS A 25 -12.68 2.26 8.36
N PRO A 26 -12.88 2.73 9.61
CA PRO A 26 -13.47 1.93 10.67
C PRO A 26 -14.87 1.43 10.34
N ASP A 27 -15.14 0.16 10.67
CA ASP A 27 -16.48 -0.42 10.68
C ASP A 27 -16.58 -1.50 11.77
N ALA A 28 -17.36 -1.22 12.82
CA ALA A 28 -17.52 -2.11 13.96
C ALA A 28 -18.20 -3.46 13.60
N LYS A 29 -18.89 -3.54 12.46
CA LYS A 29 -19.57 -4.75 12.00
C LYS A 29 -18.71 -5.57 11.03
N ALA A 30 -17.63 -5.01 10.52
CA ALA A 30 -16.74 -5.71 9.62
C ALA A 30 -15.79 -6.64 10.39
N LEU A 31 -15.53 -7.81 9.81
CA LEU A 31 -14.47 -8.69 10.32
C LEU A 31 -13.13 -7.95 10.26
N GLY A 32 -12.43 -7.86 11.39
CA GLY A 32 -11.19 -7.08 11.49
C GLY A 32 -11.38 -5.58 11.68
N GLY A 33 -12.62 -5.08 11.79
CA GLY A 33 -12.93 -3.72 12.22
C GLY A 33 -12.67 -2.60 11.19
N LEU A 34 -12.30 -2.96 9.96
CA LEU A 34 -11.99 -2.03 8.86
C LEU A 34 -12.62 -2.51 7.55
N VAL A 35 -12.97 -1.57 6.67
CA VAL A 35 -13.38 -1.84 5.28
C VAL A 35 -12.63 -0.95 4.31
N GLY A 36 -12.46 -1.43 3.08
CA GLY A 36 -11.92 -0.67 1.96
C GLY A 36 -12.81 0.52 1.60
N VAL A 37 -12.19 1.69 1.43
CA VAL A 37 -12.76 2.88 0.81
C VAL A 37 -12.22 3.02 -0.61
N GLU A 38 -10.92 2.78 -0.78
CA GLU A 38 -10.25 2.74 -2.08
C GLU A 38 -9.34 1.51 -2.16
N GLU A 39 -9.38 0.83 -3.30
CA GLU A 39 -8.48 -0.28 -3.60
C GLU A 39 -7.02 0.17 -3.61
N ALA A 40 -6.11 -0.79 -3.45
CA ALA A 40 -4.68 -0.54 -3.48
C ALA A 40 -4.27 0.21 -4.75
N HIS A 41 -3.72 1.41 -4.57
CA HIS A 41 -3.19 2.23 -5.65
C HIS A 41 -1.97 3.00 -5.17
N LYS A 42 -1.17 3.53 -6.09
CA LYS A 42 -0.09 4.44 -5.72
C LYS A 42 -0.69 5.83 -5.46
N ALA A 43 -0.54 6.32 -4.23
CA ALA A 43 -1.00 7.65 -3.89
C ALA A 43 -0.27 8.74 -4.72
N PRO A 44 -0.93 9.87 -5.00
CA PRO A 44 -0.29 11.01 -5.67
C PRO A 44 0.99 11.45 -4.95
N GLY A 45 2.02 11.80 -5.72
CA GLY A 45 3.27 12.38 -5.20
C GLY A 45 4.27 11.38 -4.60
N VAL A 46 3.94 10.10 -4.42
CA VAL A 46 4.85 9.09 -3.85
C VAL A 46 6.18 9.02 -4.61
N ASP A 47 6.14 9.01 -5.95
CA ASP A 47 7.37 8.94 -6.75
C ASP A 47 8.21 10.21 -6.63
N ALA A 48 7.57 11.38 -6.63
CA ALA A 48 8.25 12.66 -6.48
C ALA A 48 8.93 12.77 -5.11
N TYR A 49 8.25 12.31 -4.06
CA TYR A 49 8.80 12.24 -2.71
C TYR A 49 10.03 11.32 -2.63
N LEU A 50 9.96 10.13 -3.23
CA LEU A 50 11.06 9.18 -3.24
C LEU A 50 12.25 9.68 -4.07
N ALA A 51 11.99 10.31 -5.22
CA ALA A 51 13.03 10.90 -6.06
C ALA A 51 13.81 12.01 -5.33
N GLY A 52 13.15 12.79 -4.46
CA GLY A 52 13.81 13.83 -3.64
C GLY A 52 14.64 13.30 -2.46
N ARG A 53 14.64 11.98 -2.22
CA ARG A 53 15.45 11.32 -1.18
C ARG A 53 16.59 10.46 -1.73
N GLY A 54 16.65 10.30 -3.05
CA GLY A 54 17.71 9.57 -3.75
C GLY A 54 18.97 10.41 -3.94
#